data_AF-A0A7J3JR97-F1
#
_entry.id   AF-A0A7J3JR97-F1
#
_cell.length_a   1.000
_cell.length_b   1.000
_cell.length_c   1.000
_cell.angle_alpha   90.00
_cell.angle_beta   90.00
_cell.angle_gamma   90.00
#
_symmetry.space_group_name_H-M   'P 1'
#
loop_
_entity.id
_entity.type
_entity.pdbx_description
1 polymer ?
#
loop_
_entity_poly.entity_id
_entity_poly.type
_entity_poly.pdbx_seq_one_letter_code
_entity_poly.pdbx_strand_id
1 'polypeptide(L)'
;MTWNWVEERPDANIIGSYVRSLNSVIEGLQYLINAVSGSPSCVEVVLDDATVLSKLGDERFDLIVTDPPYRDDVPYAELSDFYYVWLKRVLCDVRDVYGVLVRVPRFYSEAFFDDSGGEVEVQWRRFASREVSESEGRASFFGEGVGSFDHFKRLLSESFKVMADRLNDSGVAVTYYAHTTPDAWEALLEAGWLNAGLRVTATHSFVTESAQRVTARGKISLDTSLVVVWRKGVSREALVDEVYARAVEDCSEFAEKAMKFGRSGVDLFVSVLGCILSQFTQYRSLVGVGDLRKKGLGDLVKSYIYPATAEAIARSLGVKAAEKRLSPYSMFYLLAKVLIERRPRASRRSMDRNTAVIFSIGTRAELSALEALGLIQRDGDRITLLEPLHVEDPRRAVEATLIDRGLTPSAPSIRSSIDALHILEYLAISMPKDMFVKHYSELRSRSPQHVEEAIALAKILYSVLPENDSERKAVDTLLNSLGEVPQRGLLIYSKKG
;
A
#
# COMPACT_ATOMS: atom_id res chain seq x y z
N MET A 1 -29.79 -3.19 11.47
CA MET A 1 -30.33 -3.16 10.09
C MET A 1 -30.93 -4.51 9.80
N THR A 2 -32.26 -4.57 9.79
CA THR A 2 -33.04 -5.71 9.30
C THR A 2 -33.14 -5.53 7.79
N TRP A 3 -32.39 -6.32 7.02
CA TRP A 3 -32.13 -6.11 5.59
C TRP A 3 -33.30 -6.45 4.65
N ASN A 4 -34.48 -6.72 5.19
CA ASN A 4 -35.61 -7.34 4.48
C ASN A 4 -36.82 -6.40 4.26
N TRP A 5 -36.85 -5.21 4.86
CA TRP A 5 -37.81 -4.15 4.54
C TRP A 5 -37.27 -2.78 4.97
N VAL A 6 -37.59 -1.73 4.20
CA VAL A 6 -37.32 -0.34 4.61
C VAL A 6 -38.35 0.01 5.69
N GLU A 7 -37.90 0.13 6.95
CA GLU A 7 -38.73 0.54 8.09
C GLU A 7 -38.96 2.06 8.11
N GLU A 8 -38.23 2.81 7.28
CA GLU A 8 -38.32 4.26 7.26
C GLU A 8 -39.50 4.75 6.40
N ARG A 9 -40.27 5.68 6.95
CA ARG A 9 -41.32 6.36 6.20
C ARG A 9 -40.68 7.33 5.19
N PRO A 10 -41.05 7.30 3.90
CA PRO A 10 -40.44 8.17 2.88
C PRO A 10 -40.52 9.66 3.19
N ASP A 11 -41.57 10.10 3.89
CA ASP A 11 -41.84 11.49 4.28
C ASP A 11 -41.12 11.94 5.56
N ALA A 12 -40.46 11.04 6.27
CA ALA A 12 -39.66 11.40 7.44
C ALA A 12 -38.48 12.28 7.04
N ASN A 13 -38.00 13.15 7.94
CA ASN A 13 -36.81 13.95 7.72
C ASN A 13 -35.62 13.40 8.54
N ILE A 14 -35.25 12.15 8.26
CA ILE A 14 -34.16 11.42 8.92
C ILE A 14 -33.18 10.86 7.90
N ILE A 15 -31.93 10.62 8.30
CA ILE A 15 -30.89 10.11 7.40
C ILE A 15 -31.33 8.76 6.83
N GLY A 16 -31.38 8.63 5.50
CA GLY A 16 -31.82 7.41 4.81
C GLY A 16 -33.21 7.51 4.17
N SER A 17 -34.05 8.42 4.68
CA SER A 17 -35.39 8.68 4.13
C SER A 17 -35.35 9.42 2.78
N TYR A 18 -36.41 9.28 2.00
CA TYR A 18 -36.55 9.93 0.69
C TYR A 18 -36.52 11.46 0.80
N VAL A 19 -37.30 12.06 1.71
CA VAL A 19 -37.33 13.52 1.91
C VAL A 19 -35.97 14.06 2.34
N ARG A 20 -35.29 13.42 3.29
CA ARG A 20 -33.95 13.88 3.71
C ARG A 20 -32.94 13.78 2.56
N SER A 21 -32.94 12.68 1.81
CA SER A 21 -32.04 12.50 0.66
C SER A 21 -32.30 13.56 -0.42
N LEU A 22 -33.56 13.88 -0.75
CA LEU A 22 -33.89 14.96 -1.67
C LEU A 22 -33.39 16.32 -1.17
N ASN A 23 -33.62 16.65 0.10
CA ASN A 23 -33.15 17.90 0.69
C ASN A 23 -31.63 17.99 0.62
N SER A 24 -30.91 16.90 0.92
CA SER A 24 -29.45 16.86 0.80
C SER A 24 -28.96 17.06 -0.64
N VAL A 25 -29.67 16.53 -1.64
CA VAL A 25 -29.36 16.80 -3.06
C VAL A 25 -29.57 18.28 -3.40
N ILE A 26 -30.69 18.87 -2.97
CA ILE A 26 -30.98 20.30 -3.21
C ILE A 26 -29.95 21.19 -2.53
N GLU A 27 -29.65 20.93 -1.25
CA GLU A 27 -28.62 21.65 -0.48
C GLU A 27 -27.24 21.54 -1.17
N GLY A 28 -26.88 20.35 -1.65
CA GLY A 28 -25.64 20.12 -2.39
C GLY A 28 -25.59 20.90 -3.71
N LEU A 29 -26.66 20.88 -4.50
CA LEU A 29 -26.74 21.63 -5.75
C LEU A 29 -26.69 23.15 -5.51
N GLN A 30 -27.41 23.64 -4.49
CA GLN A 30 -27.35 25.05 -4.09
C GLN A 30 -25.95 25.46 -3.68
N TYR A 31 -25.26 24.62 -2.90
CA TYR A 31 -23.86 24.86 -2.54
C TYR A 31 -22.98 24.95 -3.79
N LEU A 32 -23.07 24.01 -4.73
CA LEU A 32 -22.27 24.01 -5.95
C LEU A 32 -22.50 25.26 -6.79
N ILE A 33 -23.76 25.67 -6.97
CA ILE A 33 -24.13 26.91 -7.69
C ILE A 33 -23.52 28.13 -7.00
N ASN A 34 -23.66 28.22 -5.66
CA ASN A 34 -23.14 29.35 -4.90
C ASN A 34 -21.61 29.40 -4.89
N ALA A 35 -20.94 28.24 -4.84
CA ALA A 35 -19.49 28.14 -4.81
C ALA A 35 -18.84 28.65 -6.11
N VAL A 36 -19.53 28.55 -7.25
CA VAL A 36 -19.04 29.02 -8.56
C VAL A 36 -19.64 30.35 -9.00
N SER A 37 -20.70 30.83 -8.33
CA SER A 37 -21.38 32.07 -8.69
C SER A 37 -20.45 33.29 -8.60
N GLY A 38 -20.28 34.01 -9.72
CA GLY A 38 -19.38 35.16 -9.81
C GLY A 38 -17.89 34.82 -9.96
N SER A 39 -17.55 33.52 -9.99
CA SER A 39 -16.21 33.08 -10.37
C SER A 39 -16.00 33.23 -11.88
N PRO A 40 -14.80 33.58 -12.36
CA PRO A 40 -14.45 33.45 -13.78
C PRO A 40 -14.33 31.99 -14.25
N SER A 41 -14.42 31.02 -13.33
CA SER A 41 -14.35 29.58 -13.65
C SER A 41 -15.53 29.13 -14.53
N CYS A 42 -15.22 28.47 -15.64
CA CYS A 42 -16.18 27.68 -16.40
C CYS A 42 -16.18 26.24 -15.85
N VAL A 43 -17.36 25.67 -15.62
CA VAL A 43 -17.50 24.25 -15.26
C VAL A 43 -18.18 23.54 -16.41
N GLU A 44 -17.49 22.57 -16.99
CA GLU A 44 -18.03 21.68 -18.01
C GLU A 44 -18.14 20.27 -17.45
N VAL A 45 -19.27 19.63 -17.66
CA VAL A 45 -19.50 18.23 -17.30
C VAL A 45 -19.71 17.44 -18.58
N VAL A 46 -18.78 16.51 -18.84
CA VAL A 46 -18.77 15.72 -20.07
C VAL A 46 -18.95 14.25 -19.73
N LEU A 47 -19.98 13.62 -20.31
CA LEU A 47 -20.17 12.17 -20.25
C LEU A 47 -19.39 11.52 -21.39
N ASP A 48 -18.27 10.87 -21.09
CA ASP A 48 -17.41 10.23 -22.10
C ASP A 48 -16.65 9.03 -21.54
N ASP A 49 -16.04 8.25 -22.42
CA ASP A 49 -15.17 7.12 -22.10
C ASP A 49 -13.75 7.61 -21.81
N ALA A 50 -13.24 7.37 -20.60
CA ALA A 50 -11.91 7.79 -20.18
C ALA A 50 -10.76 7.15 -21.00
N THR A 51 -11.02 6.07 -21.73
CA THR A 51 -10.05 5.45 -22.65
C THR A 51 -9.91 6.20 -23.98
N VAL A 52 -10.77 7.19 -24.26
CA VAL A 52 -10.77 7.95 -25.52
C VAL A 52 -10.90 9.47 -25.31
N LEU A 53 -11.81 9.92 -24.45
CA LEU A 53 -12.17 11.34 -24.21
C LEU A 53 -12.42 12.12 -25.52
N SER A 54 -13.20 11.53 -26.42
CA SER A 54 -13.51 12.05 -27.76
C SER A 54 -14.21 13.42 -27.77
N LYS A 55 -14.97 13.74 -26.72
CA LYS A 55 -15.76 14.98 -26.61
C LYS A 55 -14.92 16.20 -26.19
N LEU A 56 -13.70 16.00 -25.67
CA LEU A 56 -12.81 17.06 -25.22
C LEU A 56 -11.93 17.66 -26.34
N GLY A 57 -12.17 17.33 -27.62
CA GLY A 57 -11.41 17.91 -28.75
C GLY A 57 -9.89 17.73 -28.61
N ASP A 58 -9.11 18.81 -28.73
CA ASP A 58 -7.65 18.84 -28.49
C ASP A 58 -7.26 19.55 -27.18
N GLU A 59 -8.22 19.76 -26.28
CA GLU A 59 -8.00 20.47 -25.02
C GLU A 59 -6.97 19.77 -24.13
N ARG A 60 -6.16 20.58 -23.43
CA ARG A 60 -5.11 20.13 -22.52
C ARG A 60 -5.25 20.77 -21.14
N PHE A 61 -4.79 20.05 -20.13
CA PHE A 61 -4.99 20.38 -18.72
C PHE A 61 -3.66 20.52 -17.97
N ASP A 62 -3.60 21.47 -17.04
CA ASP A 62 -2.46 21.64 -16.13
C ASP A 62 -2.47 20.61 -14.99
N LEU A 63 -3.67 20.18 -14.58
CA LEU A 63 -3.89 19.24 -13.50
C LEU A 63 -4.98 18.24 -13.90
N ILE A 64 -4.66 16.95 -13.81
CA ILE A 64 -5.63 15.86 -13.93
C ILE A 64 -5.66 15.15 -12.58
N VAL A 65 -6.83 15.05 -11.95
CA VAL A 65 -7.02 14.30 -10.70
C VAL A 65 -8.05 13.21 -10.96
N THR A 66 -7.71 11.96 -10.67
CA THR A 66 -8.59 10.83 -10.94
C THR A 66 -8.48 9.74 -9.87
N ASP A 67 -9.54 8.94 -9.78
CA ASP A 67 -9.60 7.70 -9.02
C ASP A 67 -9.91 6.56 -10.02
N PRO A 68 -8.87 5.86 -10.52
CA PRO A 68 -9.07 4.79 -11.47
C PRO A 68 -9.75 3.58 -10.79
N PRO A 69 -10.63 2.86 -11.51
CA PRO A 69 -11.33 1.70 -10.96
C PRO A 69 -10.38 0.55 -10.54
N TYR A 70 -10.83 -0.23 -9.55
CA TYR A 70 -10.05 -1.29 -8.90
C TYR A 70 -10.54 -2.69 -9.29
N ARG A 71 -9.94 -3.29 -10.33
CA ARG A 71 -10.14 -4.70 -10.70
C ARG A 71 -11.63 -5.11 -10.66
N ASP A 72 -12.01 -6.06 -9.80
CA ASP A 72 -13.37 -6.60 -9.62
C ASP A 72 -14.07 -6.05 -8.36
N ASP A 73 -13.65 -4.89 -7.84
CA ASP A 73 -14.21 -4.34 -6.58
C ASP A 73 -15.69 -3.94 -6.73
N VAL A 74 -16.04 -3.36 -7.88
CA VAL A 74 -17.42 -2.99 -8.23
C VAL A 74 -17.69 -3.33 -9.70
N PRO A 75 -18.68 -4.20 -10.00
CA PRO A 75 -19.08 -4.50 -11.37
C PRO A 75 -20.05 -3.42 -11.88
N TYR A 76 -19.52 -2.26 -12.31
CA TYR A 76 -20.34 -1.08 -12.62
C TYR A 76 -21.31 -1.35 -13.77
N ALA A 77 -20.87 -2.06 -14.81
CA ALA A 77 -21.71 -2.35 -15.97
C ALA A 77 -22.92 -3.23 -15.58
N GLU A 78 -22.71 -4.30 -14.84
CA GLU A 78 -23.78 -5.19 -14.36
C GLU A 78 -24.68 -4.50 -13.33
N LEU A 79 -24.11 -3.72 -12.40
CA LEU A 79 -24.88 -3.00 -11.39
C LEU A 79 -25.78 -1.93 -12.03
N SER A 80 -25.32 -1.29 -13.12
CA SER A 80 -26.10 -0.27 -13.81
C SER A 80 -27.46 -0.79 -14.32
N ASP A 81 -27.54 -2.08 -14.69
CA ASP A 81 -28.78 -2.67 -15.21
C ASP A 81 -29.91 -2.75 -14.18
N PHE A 82 -29.57 -2.84 -12.90
CA PHE A 82 -30.55 -2.78 -11.82
C PHE A 82 -31.36 -1.48 -11.87
N TYR A 83 -30.69 -0.36 -12.14
CA TYR A 83 -31.32 0.96 -12.28
C TYR A 83 -31.88 1.17 -13.68
N TYR A 84 -31.21 0.65 -14.70
CA TYR A 84 -31.54 0.83 -16.12
C TYR A 84 -32.99 0.50 -16.45
N VAL A 85 -33.51 -0.58 -15.87
CA VAL A 85 -34.90 -1.04 -16.07
C VAL A 85 -35.94 0.01 -15.63
N TRP A 86 -35.64 0.80 -14.60
CA TRP A 86 -36.50 1.90 -14.14
C TRP A 86 -36.25 3.17 -14.94
N LEU A 87 -34.99 3.53 -15.15
CA LEU A 87 -34.59 4.73 -15.89
C LEU A 87 -35.18 4.74 -17.31
N LYS A 88 -35.13 3.61 -18.01
CA LYS A 88 -35.69 3.44 -19.37
C LYS A 88 -37.22 3.59 -19.43
N ARG A 89 -37.94 3.45 -18.32
CA ARG A 89 -39.40 3.73 -18.24
C ARG A 89 -39.69 5.20 -17.98
N VAL A 90 -38.81 5.88 -17.27
CA VAL A 90 -39.00 7.27 -16.85
C VAL A 90 -38.46 8.25 -17.91
N LEU A 91 -37.40 7.85 -18.64
CA LEU A 91 -36.64 8.71 -19.54
C LEU A 91 -36.86 8.40 -21.04
N CYS A 92 -37.74 7.46 -21.36
CA CYS A 92 -38.14 7.15 -22.73
C CYS A 92 -39.66 7.20 -22.88
N ASP A 93 -40.13 7.56 -24.07
CA ASP A 93 -41.53 7.47 -24.45
C ASP A 93 -41.79 6.15 -25.21
N VAL A 94 -43.06 5.89 -25.51
CA VAL A 94 -43.50 4.76 -26.34
C VAL A 94 -44.28 5.29 -27.52
N ARG A 95 -43.92 4.85 -28.72
CA ARG A 95 -44.56 5.21 -29.98
C ARG A 95 -45.10 3.96 -30.67
N ASP A 96 -46.29 4.06 -31.23
CA ASP A 96 -46.84 3.05 -32.13
C ASP A 96 -46.24 3.24 -33.54
N VAL A 97 -45.58 2.21 -34.04
CA VAL A 97 -45.03 2.13 -35.40
C VAL A 97 -45.67 0.93 -36.10
N TYR A 98 -46.73 1.20 -36.87
CA TYR A 98 -47.50 0.19 -37.63
C TYR A 98 -48.08 -0.96 -36.76
N GLY A 99 -48.61 -0.62 -35.59
CA GLY A 99 -49.20 -1.58 -34.64
C GLY A 99 -48.19 -2.23 -33.69
N VAL A 100 -46.91 -1.83 -33.76
CA VAL A 100 -45.85 -2.28 -32.85
C VAL A 100 -45.48 -1.12 -31.93
N LEU A 101 -45.59 -1.33 -30.62
CA LEU A 101 -45.16 -0.35 -29.62
C LEU A 101 -43.63 -0.41 -29.48
N VAL A 102 -42.97 0.69 -29.84
CA VAL A 102 -41.51 0.83 -29.80
C VAL A 102 -41.16 1.96 -28.83
N ARG A 103 -40.15 1.74 -28.00
CA ARG A 103 -39.58 2.80 -27.17
C ARG A 103 -38.83 3.81 -28.01
N VAL A 104 -38.99 5.09 -27.69
CA VAL A 104 -38.28 6.20 -28.33
C VAL A 104 -37.66 7.10 -27.26
N PRO A 105 -36.49 7.70 -27.52
CA PRO A 105 -35.83 8.54 -26.52
C PRO A 105 -36.68 9.78 -26.21
N ARG A 106 -36.84 10.07 -24.91
CA ARG A 106 -37.39 11.34 -24.42
C ARG A 106 -36.28 12.24 -23.87
N PHE A 107 -35.37 11.66 -23.10
CA PHE A 107 -34.17 12.31 -22.56
C PHE A 107 -32.96 11.37 -22.68
N TYR A 108 -31.75 11.93 -22.79
CA TYR A 108 -30.47 11.19 -22.81
C TYR A 108 -30.46 10.00 -23.78
N SER A 109 -30.73 10.26 -25.06
CA SER A 109 -30.86 9.21 -26.09
C SER A 109 -29.67 8.25 -26.11
N GLU A 110 -28.47 8.77 -25.95
CA GLU A 110 -27.19 8.06 -25.96
C GLU A 110 -27.03 7.04 -24.82
N ALA A 111 -27.82 7.16 -23.74
CA ALA A 111 -27.81 6.20 -22.64
C ALA A 111 -28.68 4.98 -22.93
N PHE A 112 -29.70 5.10 -23.79
CA PHE A 112 -30.71 4.07 -24.02
C PHE A 112 -30.72 3.52 -25.45
N PHE A 113 -30.11 4.24 -26.40
CA PHE A 113 -30.12 3.91 -27.82
C PHE A 113 -28.70 4.02 -28.39
N ASP A 114 -28.40 3.17 -29.36
CA ASP A 114 -27.12 3.17 -30.07
C ASP A 114 -27.11 4.19 -31.23
N ASP A 115 -25.96 4.31 -31.90
CA ASP A 115 -25.75 5.29 -32.97
C ASP A 115 -26.62 5.00 -34.21
N SER A 116 -27.17 3.79 -34.32
CA SER A 116 -28.13 3.40 -35.36
C SER A 116 -29.60 3.64 -34.96
N GLY A 117 -29.83 4.14 -33.75
CA GLY A 117 -31.16 4.33 -33.16
C GLY A 117 -31.76 3.04 -32.59
N GLY A 118 -30.98 1.95 -32.54
CA GLY A 118 -31.37 0.69 -31.93
C GLY A 118 -31.40 0.81 -30.41
N GLU A 119 -32.42 0.24 -29.79
CA GLU A 119 -32.54 0.24 -28.33
C GLU A 119 -31.45 -0.64 -27.71
N VAL A 120 -30.71 -0.11 -26.72
CA VAL A 120 -29.81 -0.90 -25.89
C VAL A 120 -30.67 -1.80 -25.00
N GLU A 121 -30.53 -3.11 -25.16
CA GLU A 121 -31.35 -4.07 -24.40
C GLU A 121 -31.02 -4.01 -22.90
N VAL A 122 -29.73 -4.09 -22.59
CA VAL A 122 -29.12 -4.03 -21.26
C VAL A 122 -27.75 -3.35 -21.35
N GLN A 123 -27.38 -2.58 -20.34
CA GLN A 123 -26.14 -1.81 -20.29
C GLN A 123 -24.91 -2.71 -20.23
N TRP A 124 -24.96 -3.78 -19.43
CA TRP A 124 -23.79 -4.65 -19.23
C TRP A 124 -23.27 -5.22 -20.55
N ARG A 125 -24.16 -5.67 -21.46
CA ARG A 125 -23.77 -6.20 -22.78
C ARG A 125 -23.03 -5.18 -23.65
N ARG A 126 -23.33 -3.89 -23.46
CA ARG A 126 -22.72 -2.79 -24.22
C ARG A 126 -21.41 -2.31 -23.60
N PHE A 127 -21.34 -2.24 -22.28
CA PHE A 127 -20.25 -1.55 -21.58
C PHE A 127 -19.24 -2.48 -20.89
N ALA A 128 -19.58 -3.73 -20.56
CA ALA A 128 -18.71 -4.62 -19.80
C ALA A 128 -17.36 -4.94 -20.49
N SER A 129 -17.32 -4.95 -21.82
CA SER A 129 -16.06 -5.13 -22.57
C SER A 129 -15.21 -3.86 -22.67
N ARG A 130 -15.73 -2.71 -22.26
CA ARG A 130 -15.05 -1.40 -22.25
C ARG A 130 -14.78 -0.89 -20.83
N GLU A 131 -15.43 -1.50 -19.85
CA GLU A 131 -15.22 -1.19 -18.44
C GLU A 131 -13.80 -1.56 -18.02
N VAL A 132 -13.08 -0.60 -17.45
CA VAL A 132 -11.74 -0.78 -16.88
C VAL A 132 -11.86 -1.58 -15.58
N SER A 133 -12.06 -2.89 -15.70
CA SER A 133 -12.33 -3.81 -14.59
C SER A 133 -11.83 -5.20 -14.92
N GLU A 134 -11.71 -6.03 -13.89
CA GLU A 134 -11.44 -7.45 -14.01
C GLU A 134 -12.70 -8.22 -13.60
N SER A 135 -13.09 -9.20 -14.40
CA SER A 135 -14.16 -10.14 -14.09
C SER A 135 -14.02 -11.34 -15.03
N GLU A 136 -13.34 -12.40 -14.58
CA GLU A 136 -13.05 -13.57 -15.42
C GLU A 136 -14.31 -14.23 -16.00
N GLY A 137 -15.45 -14.10 -15.30
CA GLY A 137 -16.74 -14.62 -15.75
C GLY A 137 -17.21 -14.04 -17.10
N ARG A 138 -16.75 -12.83 -17.47
CA ARG A 138 -17.11 -12.18 -18.74
C ARG A 138 -16.60 -12.93 -19.96
N ALA A 139 -15.52 -13.70 -19.83
CA ALA A 139 -14.95 -14.46 -20.94
C ALA A 139 -15.94 -15.48 -21.53
N SER A 140 -16.86 -16.01 -20.70
CA SER A 140 -17.89 -16.96 -21.13
C SER A 140 -18.88 -16.40 -22.17
N PHE A 141 -19.06 -15.07 -22.19
CA PHE A 141 -20.00 -14.40 -23.07
C PHE A 141 -19.30 -13.61 -24.18
N PHE A 142 -18.24 -12.88 -23.83
CA PHE A 142 -17.53 -11.99 -24.76
C PHE A 142 -16.34 -12.64 -25.48
N GLY A 143 -15.96 -13.86 -25.08
CA GLY A 143 -14.80 -14.58 -25.60
C GLY A 143 -13.55 -14.44 -24.74
N GLU A 144 -12.55 -15.26 -25.05
CA GLU A 144 -11.30 -15.32 -24.28
C GLU A 144 -10.62 -13.94 -24.18
N GLY A 145 -10.15 -13.62 -22.98
CA GLY A 145 -9.43 -12.39 -22.68
C GLY A 145 -10.31 -11.29 -22.11
N VAL A 146 -11.60 -11.18 -22.44
CA VAL A 146 -12.45 -10.10 -21.88
C VAL A 146 -12.70 -10.33 -20.39
N GLY A 147 -12.42 -9.30 -19.59
CA GLY A 147 -12.49 -9.35 -18.14
C GLY A 147 -11.28 -10.00 -17.46
N SER A 148 -10.26 -10.43 -18.20
CA SER A 148 -8.99 -10.88 -17.60
C SER A 148 -8.19 -9.74 -16.97
N PHE A 149 -7.19 -10.07 -16.17
CA PHE A 149 -6.25 -9.08 -15.64
C PHE A 149 -5.51 -8.32 -16.75
N ASP A 150 -5.14 -8.98 -17.85
CA ASP A 150 -4.51 -8.31 -19.00
C ASP A 150 -5.48 -7.36 -19.72
N HIS A 151 -6.78 -7.71 -19.76
CA HIS A 151 -7.81 -6.81 -20.27
C HIS A 151 -7.94 -5.55 -19.43
N PHE A 152 -7.96 -5.69 -18.10
CA PHE A 152 -7.91 -4.58 -17.17
C PHE A 152 -6.68 -3.69 -17.39
N LYS A 153 -5.47 -4.28 -17.42
CA LYS A 153 -4.22 -3.53 -17.63
C LYS A 153 -4.20 -2.78 -18.96
N ARG A 154 -4.71 -3.39 -20.03
CA ARG A 154 -4.81 -2.76 -21.36
C ARG A 154 -5.69 -1.52 -21.32
N LEU A 155 -6.92 -1.65 -20.82
CA LEU A 155 -7.87 -0.52 -20.75
C LEU A 155 -7.38 0.58 -19.80
N LEU A 156 -6.79 0.20 -18.65
CA LEU A 156 -6.17 1.15 -17.74
C LEU A 156 -5.03 1.91 -18.43
N SER A 157 -4.19 1.21 -19.19
CA SER A 157 -3.11 1.81 -19.98
C SER A 157 -3.63 2.77 -21.07
N GLU A 158 -4.76 2.46 -21.70
CA GLU A 158 -5.42 3.34 -22.67
C GLU A 158 -5.89 4.63 -21.98
N SER A 159 -6.54 4.54 -20.82
CA SER A 159 -6.91 5.72 -20.03
C SER A 159 -5.70 6.58 -19.63
N PHE A 160 -4.61 5.95 -19.18
CA PHE A 160 -3.39 6.69 -18.82
C PHE A 160 -2.72 7.37 -20.02
N LYS A 161 -2.74 6.74 -21.20
CA LYS A 161 -2.23 7.37 -22.43
C LYS A 161 -3.06 8.60 -22.79
N VAL A 162 -4.38 8.48 -22.77
CA VAL A 162 -5.27 9.63 -23.04
C VAL A 162 -5.03 10.74 -22.02
N MET A 163 -4.94 10.42 -20.72
CA MET A 163 -4.59 11.42 -19.70
C MET A 163 -3.24 12.08 -19.97
N ALA A 164 -2.20 11.30 -20.30
CA ALA A 164 -0.89 11.86 -20.63
C ALA A 164 -0.95 12.74 -21.88
N ASP A 165 -1.68 12.33 -22.91
CA ASP A 165 -1.85 13.12 -24.14
C ASP A 165 -2.61 14.42 -23.88
N ARG A 166 -3.53 14.46 -22.91
CA ARG A 166 -4.24 15.68 -22.50
C ARG A 166 -3.50 16.51 -21.45
N LEU A 167 -2.43 15.99 -20.84
CA LEU A 167 -1.68 16.75 -19.83
C LEU A 167 -0.72 17.75 -20.50
N ASN A 168 -0.62 18.97 -19.97
CA ASN A 168 0.43 19.90 -20.37
C ASN A 168 1.83 19.37 -19.98
N ASP A 169 2.89 19.82 -20.64
CA ASP A 169 4.25 19.31 -20.41
C ASP A 169 4.75 19.55 -18.98
N SER A 170 4.36 20.69 -18.37
CA SER A 170 4.61 21.02 -16.96
C SER A 170 3.50 20.56 -16.01
N GLY A 171 2.46 19.91 -16.55
CA GLY A 171 1.27 19.51 -15.82
C GLY A 171 1.53 18.39 -14.81
N VAL A 172 0.50 18.15 -13.99
CA VAL A 172 0.49 17.11 -12.95
C VAL A 172 -0.71 16.19 -13.17
N ALA A 173 -0.46 14.88 -13.21
CA ALA A 173 -1.53 13.90 -13.07
C ALA A 173 -1.48 13.30 -11.67
N VAL A 174 -2.62 13.16 -11.02
CA VAL A 174 -2.77 12.69 -9.64
C VAL A 174 -3.76 11.54 -9.64
N THR A 175 -3.32 10.38 -9.18
CA THR A 175 -4.18 9.19 -9.12
C THR A 175 -4.35 8.76 -7.67
N TYR A 176 -5.58 8.56 -7.24
CA TYR A 176 -5.86 7.79 -6.04
C TYR A 176 -5.58 6.31 -6.31
N TYR A 177 -5.09 5.59 -5.31
CA TYR A 177 -4.87 4.15 -5.41
C TYR A 177 -4.97 3.47 -4.05
N ALA A 178 -5.90 2.53 -3.91
CA ALA A 178 -6.28 1.95 -2.62
C ALA A 178 -5.48 0.71 -2.19
N HIS A 179 -4.28 0.47 -2.73
CA HIS A 179 -3.48 -0.71 -2.35
C HIS A 179 -1.96 -0.48 -2.39
N THR A 180 -1.26 -1.12 -1.44
CA THR A 180 0.21 -1.19 -1.41
C THR A 180 0.74 -2.59 -1.70
N THR A 181 -0.04 -3.45 -2.37
CA THR A 181 0.42 -4.80 -2.76
C THR A 181 1.22 -4.75 -4.06
N PRO A 182 2.19 -5.66 -4.27
CA PRO A 182 3.02 -5.67 -5.48
C PRO A 182 2.23 -5.75 -6.80
N ASP A 183 1.20 -6.59 -6.83
CA ASP A 183 0.40 -6.82 -8.05
C ASP A 183 -0.46 -5.59 -8.39
N ALA A 184 -0.84 -4.81 -7.37
CA ALA A 184 -1.56 -3.55 -7.55
C ALA A 184 -0.64 -2.47 -8.17
N TRP A 185 0.62 -2.40 -7.70
CA TRP A 185 1.62 -1.52 -8.31
C TRP A 185 1.99 -1.91 -9.74
N GLU A 186 1.96 -3.19 -10.08
CA GLU A 186 2.24 -3.66 -11.44
C GLU A 186 1.32 -3.02 -12.48
N ALA A 187 0.00 -3.09 -12.30
CA ALA A 187 -0.95 -2.52 -13.25
C ALA A 187 -0.80 -0.99 -13.38
N LEU A 188 -0.61 -0.31 -12.25
CA LEU A 188 -0.49 1.15 -12.21
C LEU A 188 0.80 1.64 -12.88
N LEU A 189 1.94 0.97 -12.63
CA LEU A 189 3.21 1.29 -13.26
C LEU A 189 3.23 0.89 -14.75
N GLU A 190 2.54 -0.19 -15.12
CA GLU A 190 2.43 -0.58 -16.52
C GLU A 190 1.67 0.50 -17.31
N ALA A 191 0.52 0.94 -16.77
CA ALA A 191 -0.31 1.97 -17.37
C ALA A 191 0.39 3.34 -17.41
N GLY A 192 0.80 3.85 -16.24
CA GLY A 192 1.34 5.21 -16.12
C GLY A 192 2.76 5.36 -16.63
N TRP A 193 3.65 4.43 -16.28
CA TRP A 193 5.07 4.57 -16.61
C TRP A 193 5.45 3.95 -17.95
N LEU A 194 5.23 2.63 -18.12
CA LEU A 194 5.68 1.96 -19.34
C LEU A 194 4.90 2.37 -20.59
N ASN A 195 3.60 2.55 -20.45
CA ASN A 195 2.69 2.76 -21.58
C ASN A 195 2.36 4.23 -21.83
N ALA A 196 2.22 5.06 -20.80
CA ALA A 196 1.92 6.49 -20.93
C ALA A 196 3.15 7.41 -20.79
N GLY A 197 4.33 6.88 -20.44
CA GLY A 197 5.57 7.67 -20.37
C GLY A 197 5.56 8.74 -19.26
N LEU A 198 4.75 8.55 -18.23
CA LEU A 198 4.75 9.35 -17.02
C LEU A 198 5.77 8.78 -16.03
N ARG A 199 6.23 9.61 -15.11
CA ARG A 199 7.05 9.17 -13.98
C ARG A 199 6.40 9.58 -12.67
N VAL A 200 6.59 8.74 -11.65
CA VAL A 200 6.20 9.07 -10.28
C VAL A 200 7.14 10.15 -9.76
N THR A 201 6.59 11.12 -9.04
CA THR A 201 7.35 12.23 -8.45
C THR A 201 7.12 12.38 -6.95
N ALA A 202 5.97 11.92 -6.46
CA ALA A 202 5.66 11.82 -5.05
C ALA A 202 4.58 10.76 -4.82
N THR A 203 4.56 10.19 -3.61
CA THR A 203 3.42 9.43 -3.10
C THR A 203 3.07 9.93 -1.71
N HIS A 204 1.78 9.92 -1.40
CA HIS A 204 1.25 10.32 -0.10
C HIS A 204 0.26 9.26 0.37
N SER A 205 0.47 8.71 1.56
CA SER A 205 -0.56 7.92 2.24
C SER A 205 -1.59 8.84 2.87
N PHE A 206 -2.83 8.39 2.94
CA PHE A 206 -3.84 9.03 3.75
C PHE A 206 -4.87 8.02 4.21
N VAL A 207 -5.42 8.26 5.40
CA VAL A 207 -6.41 7.37 6.01
C VAL A 207 -7.78 7.76 5.49
N THR A 208 -8.35 6.96 4.61
CA THR A 208 -9.71 7.14 4.06
C THR A 208 -10.78 6.41 4.87
N GLU A 209 -10.37 5.48 5.73
CA GLU A 209 -11.26 4.53 6.36
C GLU A 209 -11.53 4.90 7.84
N SER A 210 -12.79 4.79 8.26
CA SER A 210 -13.15 4.99 9.68
C SER A 210 -12.48 3.94 10.56
N ALA A 211 -11.82 4.40 11.64
CA ALA A 211 -11.26 3.54 12.69
C ALA A 211 -12.29 2.62 13.37
N GLN A 212 -13.59 2.83 13.11
CA GLN A 212 -14.69 2.05 13.66
C GLN A 212 -15.23 0.94 12.73
N ARG A 213 -14.69 0.75 11.51
CA ARG A 213 -15.16 -0.34 10.63
C ARG A 213 -14.99 -1.71 11.30
N VAL A 214 -16.03 -2.54 11.17
CA VAL A 214 -16.11 -3.87 11.84
C VAL A 214 -15.03 -4.82 11.31
N THR A 215 -14.66 -4.72 10.03
CA THR A 215 -13.54 -5.46 9.39
C THR A 215 -12.16 -4.93 9.78
N ALA A 216 -12.06 -3.66 10.21
CA ALA A 216 -10.84 -3.03 10.69
C ALA A 216 -10.57 -3.29 12.19
N ARG A 217 -11.51 -3.93 12.91
CA ARG A 217 -11.32 -4.31 14.32
C ARG A 217 -10.23 -5.37 14.46
N GLY A 218 -9.01 -4.90 14.65
CA GLY A 218 -7.91 -5.73 15.15
C GLY A 218 -6.77 -6.01 14.18
N LYS A 219 -6.58 -5.24 13.09
CA LYS A 219 -5.42 -5.36 12.18
C LYS A 219 -4.80 -3.96 11.89
N ILE A 220 -3.47 -3.83 11.96
CA ILE A 220 -2.73 -2.67 11.43
C ILE A 220 -2.21 -3.13 10.07
N SER A 221 -2.55 -2.39 9.01
CA SER A 221 -2.19 -2.73 7.64
C SER A 221 -1.28 -1.67 7.05
N LEU A 222 -0.27 -2.10 6.29
CA LEU A 222 0.38 -1.23 5.31
C LEU A 222 -0.50 -1.01 4.07
N ASP A 223 -1.58 -1.77 3.91
CA ASP A 223 -2.58 -1.57 2.87
C ASP A 223 -3.39 -0.33 3.23
N THR A 224 -3.01 0.79 2.61
CA THR A 224 -3.58 2.10 2.83
C THR A 224 -3.87 2.75 1.49
N SER A 225 -4.71 3.78 1.52
CA SER A 225 -4.97 4.58 0.36
C SER A 225 -3.84 5.55 0.07
N LEU A 226 -3.53 5.67 -1.22
CA LEU A 226 -2.40 6.41 -1.73
C LEU A 226 -2.87 7.49 -2.70
N VAL A 227 -2.18 8.62 -2.69
CA VAL A 227 -2.16 9.54 -3.81
C VAL A 227 -0.80 9.39 -4.49
N VAL A 228 -0.80 9.09 -5.78
CA VAL A 228 0.41 9.02 -6.61
C VAL A 228 0.45 10.21 -7.55
N VAL A 229 1.55 10.95 -7.51
CA VAL A 229 1.75 12.16 -8.30
C VAL A 229 2.66 11.86 -9.49
N TRP A 230 2.14 12.05 -10.69
CA TRP A 230 2.77 11.76 -11.96
C TRP A 230 3.12 13.05 -12.71
N ARG A 231 4.24 13.01 -13.43
CA ARG A 231 4.64 14.05 -14.38
C ARG A 231 5.13 13.45 -15.68
N LYS A 232 5.04 14.22 -16.76
CA LYS A 232 5.64 13.87 -18.04
C LYS A 232 7.17 13.82 -17.96
N GLY A 233 7.73 13.04 -18.86
CA GLY A 233 9.16 13.01 -19.14
C GLY A 233 9.85 11.86 -18.43
N VAL A 234 10.25 10.87 -19.24
CA VAL A 234 11.20 9.83 -18.88
C VAL A 234 12.50 10.07 -19.67
N SER A 235 13.63 9.83 -19.03
CA SER A 235 14.95 9.90 -19.63
C SER A 235 15.26 8.63 -20.44
N ARG A 236 16.50 8.48 -20.90
CA ARG A 236 16.93 7.30 -21.69
C ARG A 236 17.00 6.04 -20.81
N GLU A 237 17.78 5.08 -21.24
CA GLU A 237 17.97 3.80 -20.54
C GLU A 237 18.97 3.96 -19.39
N ALA A 238 18.81 3.14 -18.36
CA ALA A 238 19.78 3.02 -17.27
C ALA A 238 19.95 1.57 -16.84
N LEU A 239 21.12 1.24 -16.27
CA LEU A 239 21.37 -0.07 -15.68
C LEU A 239 20.61 -0.17 -14.36
N VAL A 240 19.80 -1.22 -14.20
CA VAL A 240 18.93 -1.37 -13.02
C VAL A 240 19.71 -1.38 -11.70
N ASP A 241 20.91 -1.96 -11.69
CA ASP A 241 21.74 -2.04 -10.48
C ASP A 241 22.32 -0.68 -10.09
N GLU A 242 22.65 0.18 -11.07
CA GLU A 242 23.07 1.56 -10.81
C GLU A 242 21.91 2.40 -10.26
N VAL A 243 20.72 2.23 -10.84
CA VAL A 243 19.48 2.87 -10.36
C VAL A 243 19.17 2.40 -8.94
N TYR A 244 19.28 1.11 -8.65
CA TYR A 244 19.06 0.55 -7.31
C TYR A 244 20.03 1.17 -6.30
N ALA A 245 21.34 1.16 -6.60
CA ALA A 245 22.36 1.67 -5.69
C ALA A 245 22.14 3.16 -5.37
N ARG A 246 21.88 3.97 -6.41
CA ARG A 246 21.59 5.39 -6.25
C ARG A 246 20.28 5.62 -5.49
N ALA A 247 19.22 4.89 -5.84
CA ALA A 247 17.91 5.04 -5.21
C ALA A 247 17.97 4.75 -3.71
N VAL A 248 18.67 3.70 -3.31
CA VAL A 248 18.84 3.36 -1.89
C VAL A 248 19.61 4.46 -1.15
N GLU A 249 20.64 5.04 -1.77
CA GLU A 249 21.40 6.13 -1.16
C GLU A 249 20.54 7.39 -1.00
N ASP A 250 20.03 7.93 -2.10
CA ASP A 250 19.25 9.18 -2.15
C ASP A 250 17.98 9.07 -1.27
N CYS A 251 17.30 7.91 -1.31
CA CYS A 251 16.07 7.72 -0.54
C CYS A 251 16.31 7.35 0.93
N SER A 252 17.52 6.92 1.33
CA SER A 252 17.84 6.77 2.75
C SER A 252 17.96 8.12 3.45
N GLU A 253 18.56 9.13 2.79
CA GLU A 253 18.58 10.51 3.29
C GLU A 253 17.16 11.09 3.36
N PHE A 254 16.33 10.80 2.35
CA PHE A 254 14.92 11.19 2.36
C PHE A 254 14.17 10.55 3.53
N ALA A 255 14.38 9.25 3.78
CA ALA A 255 13.75 8.54 4.91
C ALA A 255 14.14 9.16 6.26
N GLU A 256 15.42 9.52 6.44
CA GLU A 256 15.89 10.21 7.65
C GLU A 256 15.19 11.56 7.85
N LYS A 257 15.08 12.36 6.77
CA LYS A 257 14.34 13.64 6.79
C LYS A 257 12.85 13.41 7.10
N ALA A 258 12.22 12.44 6.47
CA ALA A 258 10.81 12.09 6.68
C ALA A 258 10.52 11.74 8.16
N MET A 259 11.38 10.94 8.79
CA MET A 259 11.28 10.62 10.22
C MET A 259 11.46 11.86 11.10
N LYS A 260 12.41 12.75 10.78
CA LYS A 260 12.59 14.03 11.50
C LYS A 260 11.35 14.92 11.43
N PHE A 261 10.58 14.85 10.35
CA PHE A 261 9.29 15.53 10.20
C PHE A 261 8.10 14.77 10.81
N GLY A 262 8.35 13.69 11.55
CA GLY A 262 7.32 12.96 12.29
C GLY A 262 6.60 11.87 11.49
N ARG A 263 7.02 11.56 10.25
CA ARG A 263 6.48 10.41 9.52
C ARG A 263 6.98 9.12 10.16
N SER A 264 6.07 8.20 10.43
CA SER A 264 6.36 6.92 11.05
C SER A 264 5.43 5.83 10.50
N GLY A 265 5.71 4.58 10.83
CA GLY A 265 4.87 3.45 10.43
C GLY A 265 4.60 3.38 8.91
N VAL A 266 3.32 3.24 8.57
CA VAL A 266 2.83 3.14 7.18
C VAL A 266 3.20 4.38 6.37
N ASP A 267 3.08 5.57 6.96
CA ASP A 267 3.35 6.83 6.25
C ASP A 267 4.82 6.97 5.85
N LEU A 268 5.73 6.51 6.72
CA LEU A 268 7.14 6.44 6.39
C LEU A 268 7.39 5.47 5.23
N PHE A 269 6.83 4.25 5.32
CA PHE A 269 7.02 3.24 4.28
C PHE A 269 6.53 3.72 2.91
N VAL A 270 5.32 4.25 2.83
CA VAL A 270 4.72 4.75 1.58
C VAL A 270 5.53 5.92 1.02
N SER A 271 5.97 6.85 1.87
CA SER A 271 6.77 8.00 1.45
C SER A 271 8.09 7.56 0.82
N VAL A 272 8.78 6.59 1.44
CA VAL A 272 10.05 6.07 0.92
C VAL A 272 9.81 5.25 -0.34
N LEU A 273 8.74 4.46 -0.41
CA LEU A 273 8.34 3.74 -1.62
C LEU A 273 8.13 4.70 -2.80
N GLY A 274 7.47 5.84 -2.59
CA GLY A 274 7.34 6.88 -3.61
C GLY A 274 8.64 7.50 -4.04
N CYS A 275 9.55 7.75 -3.08
CA CYS A 275 10.90 8.21 -3.38
C CYS A 275 11.61 7.19 -4.30
N ILE A 276 11.60 5.91 -3.94
CA ILE A 276 12.20 4.83 -4.74
C ILE A 276 11.56 4.78 -6.13
N LEU A 277 10.23 4.77 -6.22
CA LEU A 277 9.52 4.76 -7.49
C LEU A 277 9.90 5.96 -8.36
N SER A 278 10.11 7.14 -7.79
CA SER A 278 10.57 8.31 -8.55
C SER A 278 11.95 8.12 -9.17
N GLN A 279 12.83 7.33 -8.52
CA GLN A 279 14.15 7.01 -9.04
C GLN A 279 14.10 5.97 -10.16
N PHE A 280 13.21 4.98 -10.07
CA PHE A 280 13.07 3.93 -11.08
C PHE A 280 12.28 4.39 -12.30
N THR A 281 11.20 5.15 -12.11
CA THR A 281 10.27 5.55 -13.18
C THR A 281 10.75 6.73 -14.01
N GLN A 282 11.87 7.37 -13.65
CA GLN A 282 12.46 8.46 -14.45
C GLN A 282 13.14 7.99 -15.75
N TYR A 283 13.21 6.69 -16.03
CA TYR A 283 13.89 6.10 -17.19
C TYR A 283 12.88 5.46 -18.14
N ARG A 284 13.13 5.51 -19.45
CA ARG A 284 12.24 4.87 -20.45
C ARG A 284 12.32 3.33 -20.40
N SER A 285 13.49 2.80 -20.08
CA SER A 285 13.76 1.38 -19.95
C SER A 285 14.87 1.15 -18.93
N LEU A 286 14.85 -0.03 -18.30
CA LEU A 286 15.88 -0.47 -17.37
C LEU A 286 16.57 -1.71 -17.95
N VAL A 287 17.89 -1.63 -18.08
CA VAL A 287 18.73 -2.73 -18.58
C VAL A 287 19.08 -3.65 -17.42
N GLY A 288 19.00 -4.96 -17.64
CA GLY A 288 19.30 -5.99 -16.64
C GLY A 288 18.08 -6.74 -16.10
N VAL A 289 16.86 -6.24 -16.33
CA VAL A 289 15.60 -6.87 -15.89
C VAL A 289 14.86 -7.62 -17.02
N GLY A 290 15.43 -7.64 -18.22
CA GLY A 290 14.79 -8.18 -19.41
C GLY A 290 13.72 -7.26 -19.98
N ASP A 291 12.95 -7.76 -20.95
CA ASP A 291 11.89 -6.98 -21.58
C ASP A 291 10.66 -6.89 -20.66
N LEU A 292 10.56 -5.80 -19.90
CA LEU A 292 9.47 -5.52 -18.97
C LEU A 292 8.09 -5.51 -19.66
N ARG A 293 8.02 -5.23 -20.96
CA ARG A 293 6.76 -5.24 -21.70
C ARG A 293 6.23 -6.66 -21.93
N LYS A 294 7.12 -7.66 -21.91
CA LYS A 294 6.76 -9.08 -22.07
C LYS A 294 6.65 -9.80 -20.74
N LYS A 295 7.50 -9.46 -19.79
CA LYS A 295 7.57 -10.12 -18.48
C LYS A 295 6.60 -9.55 -17.45
N GLY A 296 6.03 -8.38 -17.72
CA GLY A 296 5.31 -7.61 -16.70
C GLY A 296 6.27 -6.89 -15.75
N LEU A 297 5.69 -6.16 -14.81
CA LEU A 297 6.42 -5.36 -13.83
C LEU A 297 6.49 -6.04 -12.45
N GLY A 298 5.77 -7.14 -12.24
CA GLY A 298 5.76 -7.85 -10.97
C GLY A 298 7.16 -8.19 -10.46
N ASP A 299 8.05 -8.69 -11.33
CA ASP A 299 9.44 -9.01 -10.99
C ASP A 299 10.27 -7.77 -10.62
N LEU A 300 10.09 -6.65 -11.34
CA LEU A 300 10.78 -5.39 -11.02
C LEU A 300 10.35 -4.89 -9.64
N VAL A 301 9.05 -4.91 -9.39
CA VAL A 301 8.45 -4.47 -8.13
C VAL A 301 8.97 -5.33 -6.98
N LYS A 302 8.87 -6.66 -7.10
CA LYS A 302 9.23 -7.62 -6.05
C LYS A 302 10.75 -7.72 -5.82
N SER A 303 11.55 -7.65 -6.88
CA SER A 303 13.00 -7.91 -6.79
C SER A 303 13.86 -6.65 -6.55
N TYR A 304 13.35 -5.47 -6.92
CA TYR A 304 14.08 -4.20 -6.85
C TYR A 304 13.38 -3.14 -6.01
N ILE A 305 12.12 -2.79 -6.30
CA ILE A 305 11.46 -1.62 -5.69
C ILE A 305 11.22 -1.83 -4.19
N TYR A 306 10.58 -2.93 -3.79
CA TYR A 306 10.35 -3.23 -2.37
C TYR A 306 11.66 -3.46 -1.60
N PRO A 307 12.64 -4.22 -2.15
CA PRO A 307 13.95 -4.34 -1.51
C PRO A 307 14.70 -3.02 -1.34
N ALA A 308 14.70 -2.16 -2.35
CA ALA A 308 15.32 -0.84 -2.24
C ALA A 308 14.62 0.03 -1.18
N THR A 309 13.30 -0.07 -1.07
CA THR A 309 12.51 0.64 -0.04
C THR A 309 12.89 0.17 1.37
N ALA A 310 12.90 -1.14 1.59
CA ALA A 310 13.29 -1.74 2.86
C ALA A 310 14.74 -1.39 3.24
N GLU A 311 15.66 -1.46 2.27
CA GLU A 311 17.07 -1.13 2.48
C GLU A 311 17.28 0.36 2.77
N ALA A 312 16.60 1.26 2.05
CA ALA A 312 16.68 2.70 2.29
C ALA A 312 16.20 3.08 3.70
N ILE A 313 15.08 2.50 4.16
CA ILE A 313 14.59 2.69 5.53
C ILE A 313 15.63 2.15 6.52
N ALA A 314 16.14 0.93 6.33
CA ALA A 314 17.13 0.35 7.22
C ALA A 314 18.41 1.20 7.32
N ARG A 315 18.91 1.72 6.19
CA ARG A 315 20.08 2.62 6.16
C ARG A 315 19.83 3.89 6.97
N SER A 316 18.65 4.48 6.86
CA SER A 316 18.27 5.67 7.64
C SER A 316 18.20 5.42 9.15
N LEU A 317 18.09 4.16 9.58
CA LEU A 317 18.11 3.73 10.99
C LEU A 317 19.52 3.42 11.50
N GLY A 318 20.55 3.63 10.68
CA GLY A 318 21.95 3.38 11.05
C GLY A 318 22.54 2.07 10.53
N VAL A 319 21.81 1.30 9.70
CA VAL A 319 22.38 0.14 8.99
C VAL A 319 23.27 0.65 7.85
N LYS A 320 24.55 0.94 8.10
CA LYS A 320 25.45 1.43 7.04
C LYS A 320 25.82 0.31 6.07
N ALA A 321 25.93 0.63 4.79
CA ALA A 321 26.37 -0.32 3.75
C ALA A 321 27.75 -0.96 4.03
N ALA A 322 28.63 -0.25 4.76
CA ALA A 322 29.97 -0.70 5.12
C ALA A 322 30.05 -1.50 6.44
N GLU A 323 29.03 -1.41 7.32
CA GLU A 323 28.95 -2.13 8.58
C GLU A 323 27.97 -3.30 8.42
N LYS A 324 28.50 -4.46 7.99
CA LYS A 324 27.83 -5.78 7.86
C LYS A 324 26.30 -5.74 7.64
N ARG A 325 25.88 -5.93 6.39
CA ARG A 325 24.48 -6.10 5.97
C ARG A 325 23.75 -7.09 6.91
N LEU A 326 22.66 -6.62 7.53
CA LEU A 326 21.77 -7.48 8.29
C LEU A 326 21.26 -8.63 7.41
N SER A 327 21.14 -9.82 7.99
CA SER A 327 20.46 -10.94 7.37
C SER A 327 19.01 -10.57 7.03
N PRO A 328 18.39 -11.23 6.03
CA PRO A 328 16.97 -11.02 5.71
C PRO A 328 16.06 -11.07 6.95
N TYR A 329 16.32 -12.02 7.87
CA TYR A 329 15.52 -12.21 9.07
C TYR A 329 15.69 -11.08 10.09
N SER A 330 16.93 -10.63 10.34
CA SER A 330 17.18 -9.46 11.20
C SER A 330 16.61 -8.18 10.60
N MET A 331 16.67 -8.03 9.27
CA MET A 331 16.06 -6.91 8.57
C MET A 331 14.54 -6.92 8.73
N PHE A 332 13.90 -8.09 8.57
CA PHE A 332 12.47 -8.24 8.82
C PHE A 332 12.11 -7.88 10.26
N TYR A 333 12.86 -8.40 11.23
CA TYR A 333 12.63 -8.11 12.65
C TYR A 333 12.75 -6.61 12.96
N LEU A 334 13.80 -5.95 12.47
CA LEU A 334 14.01 -4.52 12.63
C LEU A 334 12.86 -3.70 12.02
N LEU A 335 12.54 -3.94 10.74
CA LEU A 335 11.49 -3.18 10.05
C LEU A 335 10.12 -3.43 10.68
N ALA A 336 9.81 -4.66 11.09
CA ALA A 336 8.58 -4.96 11.81
C ALA A 336 8.47 -4.18 13.12
N LYS A 337 9.56 -4.03 13.88
CA LYS A 337 9.56 -3.26 15.13
C LYS A 337 9.44 -1.75 14.95
N VAL A 338 9.96 -1.23 13.83
CA VAL A 338 9.97 0.22 13.54
C VAL A 338 8.70 0.67 12.83
N LEU A 339 8.23 -0.11 11.85
CA LEU A 339 7.10 0.27 10.99
C LEU A 339 5.75 -0.19 11.55
N ILE A 340 5.70 -1.18 12.45
CA ILE A 340 4.46 -1.63 13.07
C ILE A 340 4.36 -1.08 14.49
N GLU A 341 3.34 -0.26 14.72
CA GLU A 341 3.03 0.22 16.06
C GLU A 341 2.45 -0.91 16.92
N ARG A 342 2.93 -1.01 18.16
CA ARG A 342 2.33 -1.89 19.16
C ARG A 342 1.04 -1.26 19.68
N ARG A 343 -0.03 -2.03 19.74
CA ARG A 343 -1.31 -1.53 20.27
C ARG A 343 -1.26 -1.30 21.78
N PRO A 344 -2.03 -0.35 22.33
CA PRO A 344 -2.03 0.00 23.76
C PRO A 344 -2.30 -1.13 24.77
N ARG A 345 -2.75 -2.31 24.31
CA ARG A 345 -3.03 -3.50 25.16
C ARG A 345 -2.43 -4.80 24.61
N ALA A 346 -1.70 -4.73 23.49
CA ALA A 346 -1.09 -5.92 22.92
C ALA A 346 0.28 -6.14 23.56
N SER A 347 0.55 -7.37 23.98
CA SER A 347 1.87 -7.76 24.50
C SER A 347 2.94 -7.80 23.41
N ARG A 348 2.55 -8.05 22.15
CA ARG A 348 3.42 -8.13 20.97
C ARG A 348 2.81 -7.38 19.79
N ARG A 349 3.66 -6.91 18.87
CA ARG A 349 3.25 -6.39 17.57
C ARG A 349 2.66 -7.51 16.72
N SER A 350 1.62 -7.15 15.98
CA SER A 350 0.96 -8.04 15.03
C SER A 350 0.61 -7.28 13.76
N MET A 351 0.75 -7.93 12.62
CA MET A 351 0.45 -7.42 11.30
C MET A 351 -0.51 -8.36 10.56
N ASP A 352 -1.14 -7.87 9.50
CA ASP A 352 -1.91 -8.73 8.60
C ASP A 352 -1.01 -9.45 7.57
N ARG A 353 -1.63 -10.35 6.81
CA ARG A 353 -0.98 -11.13 5.75
C ARG A 353 -0.31 -10.25 4.69
N ASN A 354 -0.98 -9.21 4.20
CA ASN A 354 -0.47 -8.33 3.14
C ASN A 354 0.80 -7.60 3.60
N THR A 355 0.76 -7.06 4.81
CA THR A 355 1.89 -6.39 5.46
C THR A 355 3.08 -7.31 5.63
N ALA A 356 2.85 -8.56 6.09
CA ALA A 356 3.93 -9.53 6.22
C ALA A 356 4.52 -9.93 4.86
N VAL A 357 3.70 -10.05 3.81
CA VAL A 357 4.17 -10.31 2.44
C VAL A 357 5.03 -9.14 1.93
N ILE A 358 4.60 -7.89 2.17
CA ILE A 358 5.37 -6.69 1.82
C ILE A 358 6.75 -6.71 2.48
N PHE A 359 6.82 -7.01 3.78
CA PHE A 359 8.11 -7.13 4.48
C PHE A 359 8.93 -8.33 4.00
N SER A 360 8.29 -9.47 3.74
CA SER A 360 8.96 -10.67 3.21
C SER A 360 9.65 -10.37 1.90
N ILE A 361 8.95 -9.70 0.97
CA ILE A 361 9.49 -9.29 -0.33
C ILE A 361 10.62 -8.27 -0.14
N GLY A 362 10.37 -7.20 0.62
CA GLY A 362 11.36 -6.13 0.82
C GLY A 362 12.63 -6.61 1.52
N THR A 363 12.52 -7.51 2.49
CA THR A 363 13.68 -8.02 3.23
C THR A 363 14.27 -9.28 2.62
N ARG A 364 13.58 -9.89 1.65
CA ARG A 364 13.86 -11.21 1.08
C ARG A 364 13.84 -12.33 2.13
N ALA A 365 13.05 -12.15 3.19
CA ALA A 365 12.87 -13.11 4.26
C ALA A 365 11.61 -13.95 4.01
N GLU A 366 11.78 -15.22 3.69
CA GLU A 366 10.67 -16.15 3.48
C GLU A 366 9.83 -16.30 4.75
N LEU A 367 8.51 -16.11 4.65
CA LEU A 367 7.64 -16.17 5.83
C LEU A 367 7.63 -17.58 6.47
N SER A 368 7.72 -18.64 5.68
CA SER A 368 7.82 -20.02 6.19
C SER A 368 9.11 -20.26 6.97
N ALA A 369 10.22 -19.64 6.55
CA ALA A 369 11.48 -19.70 7.27
C ALA A 369 11.43 -18.90 8.57
N LEU A 370 10.79 -17.72 8.56
CA LEU A 370 10.54 -16.93 9.77
C LEU A 370 9.71 -17.72 10.80
N GLU A 371 8.70 -18.47 10.37
CA GLU A 371 7.92 -19.37 11.23
C GLU A 371 8.77 -20.51 11.78
N ALA A 372 9.56 -21.18 10.93
CA ALA A 372 10.45 -22.27 11.34
C ALA A 372 11.52 -21.83 12.36
N LEU A 373 11.97 -20.58 12.27
CA LEU A 373 12.89 -19.95 13.23
C LEU A 373 12.20 -19.46 14.51
N GLY A 374 10.87 -19.55 14.59
CA GLY A 374 10.09 -19.01 15.71
C GLY A 374 10.24 -17.50 15.83
N LEU A 375 10.28 -16.78 14.70
CA LEU A 375 10.32 -15.31 14.67
C LEU A 375 8.93 -14.70 14.50
N ILE A 376 8.03 -15.44 13.86
CA ILE A 376 6.62 -15.06 13.72
C ILE A 376 5.72 -16.25 14.05
N GLN A 377 4.47 -15.95 14.40
CA GLN A 377 3.41 -16.92 14.60
C GLN A 377 2.17 -16.51 13.80
N ARG A 378 1.65 -17.44 12.98
CA ARG A 378 0.39 -17.27 12.24
C ARG A 378 -0.80 -17.76 13.04
N ASP A 379 -1.86 -16.96 13.02
CA ASP A 379 -3.18 -17.26 13.58
C ASP A 379 -4.24 -16.68 12.63
N GLY A 380 -4.73 -17.52 11.70
CA GLY A 380 -5.53 -17.07 10.56
C GLY A 380 -4.77 -16.03 9.72
N ASP A 381 -5.38 -14.86 9.50
CA ASP A 381 -4.77 -13.74 8.77
C ASP A 381 -3.80 -12.90 9.62
N ARG A 382 -3.71 -13.17 10.92
CA ARG A 382 -2.89 -12.40 11.85
C ARG A 382 -1.51 -13.03 11.97
N ILE A 383 -0.48 -12.22 11.80
CA ILE A 383 0.92 -12.60 11.97
C ILE A 383 1.48 -11.83 13.16
N THR A 384 1.85 -12.54 14.22
CA THR A 384 2.42 -11.98 15.44
C THR A 384 3.94 -12.08 15.40
N LEU A 385 4.64 -10.98 15.67
CA LEU A 385 6.10 -10.99 15.83
C LEU A 385 6.45 -11.56 17.21
N LEU A 386 7.28 -12.59 17.28
CA LEU A 386 7.72 -13.22 18.54
C LEU A 386 8.87 -12.42 19.18
N GLU A 387 8.61 -11.14 19.46
CA GLU A 387 9.48 -10.22 20.21
C GLU A 387 9.30 -10.38 21.74
N PRO A 388 10.21 -9.83 22.59
CA PRO A 388 10.02 -9.73 24.03
C PRO A 388 8.67 -9.11 24.39
N LEU A 389 7.98 -9.70 25.37
CA LEU A 389 6.65 -9.22 25.78
C LEU A 389 6.72 -7.78 26.28
N HIS A 390 5.71 -6.97 25.96
CA HIS A 390 5.58 -5.63 26.53
C HIS A 390 5.06 -5.68 27.97
N VAL A 391 5.99 -5.83 28.91
CA VAL A 391 5.74 -5.84 30.37
C VAL A 391 6.80 -4.99 31.09
N GLU A 392 6.52 -4.60 32.33
CA GLU A 392 7.42 -3.74 33.10
C GLU A 392 8.80 -4.36 33.35
N ASP A 393 8.83 -5.66 33.68
CA ASP A 393 10.05 -6.41 33.95
C ASP A 393 10.66 -6.97 32.65
N PRO A 394 11.82 -6.46 32.20
CA PRO A 394 12.48 -6.93 30.98
C PRO A 394 12.96 -8.38 31.11
N ARG A 395 13.26 -8.89 32.31
CA ARG A 395 13.67 -10.28 32.49
C ARG A 395 12.52 -11.23 32.12
N ARG A 396 11.35 -11.01 32.72
CA ARG A 396 10.14 -11.77 32.41
C ARG A 396 9.73 -11.63 30.94
N ALA A 397 9.92 -10.44 30.35
CA ALA A 397 9.63 -10.19 28.94
C ALA A 397 10.44 -11.11 28.01
N VAL A 398 11.76 -11.16 28.21
CA VAL A 398 12.67 -11.97 27.38
C VAL A 398 12.52 -13.46 27.70
N GLU A 399 12.39 -13.84 28.98
CA GLU A 399 12.24 -15.23 29.40
C GLU A 399 11.01 -15.90 28.77
N ALA A 400 9.85 -15.25 28.80
CA ALA A 400 8.64 -15.76 28.18
C ALA A 400 8.82 -15.92 26.65
N THR A 401 9.51 -14.99 26.01
CA THR A 401 9.82 -15.08 24.57
C THR A 401 10.78 -16.23 24.26
N LEU A 402 11.78 -16.48 25.09
CA LEU A 402 12.66 -17.65 24.90
C LEU A 402 11.88 -18.97 25.00
N ILE A 403 10.96 -19.08 25.96
CA ILE A 403 10.08 -20.25 26.11
C ILE A 403 9.21 -20.43 24.86
N ASP A 404 8.53 -19.38 24.41
CA ASP A 404 7.67 -19.43 23.22
C ASP A 404 8.45 -19.81 21.94
N ARG A 405 9.74 -19.44 21.88
CA ARG A 405 10.63 -19.71 20.75
C ARG A 405 11.40 -21.03 20.88
N GLY A 406 11.22 -21.76 21.98
CA GLY A 406 11.90 -23.02 22.27
C GLY A 406 13.42 -22.88 22.47
N LEU A 407 13.88 -21.72 22.95
CA LEU A 407 15.29 -21.40 23.14
C LEU A 407 15.73 -21.65 24.59
N THR A 408 16.88 -22.31 24.76
CA THR A 408 17.43 -22.67 26.08
C THR A 408 18.73 -21.90 26.36
N PRO A 409 18.73 -20.91 27.29
CA PRO A 409 19.92 -20.12 27.59
C PRO A 409 21.11 -20.90 28.15
N SER A 410 20.86 -21.99 28.88
CA SER A 410 21.91 -22.82 29.49
C SER A 410 22.66 -23.70 28.48
N ALA A 411 22.05 -23.97 27.32
CA ALA A 411 22.62 -24.77 26.24
C ALA A 411 22.17 -24.20 24.89
N PRO A 412 22.68 -23.01 24.49
CA PRO A 412 22.12 -22.26 23.38
C PRO A 412 22.42 -22.93 22.04
N SER A 413 21.35 -23.20 21.28
CA SER A 413 21.41 -23.58 19.86
C SER A 413 21.00 -22.38 19.02
N ILE A 414 21.97 -21.62 18.52
CA ILE A 414 21.76 -20.39 17.76
C ILE A 414 21.44 -20.73 16.30
N ARG A 415 20.20 -20.50 15.86
CA ARG A 415 19.78 -20.68 14.46
C ARG A 415 19.74 -19.37 13.68
N SER A 416 19.66 -18.25 14.39
CA SER A 416 19.59 -16.91 13.82
C SER A 416 20.28 -15.87 14.71
N SER A 417 20.59 -14.71 14.16
CA SER A 417 21.14 -13.58 14.92
C SER A 417 20.14 -13.04 15.96
N ILE A 418 18.84 -13.25 15.75
CA ILE A 418 17.78 -12.88 16.71
C ILE A 418 17.68 -13.90 17.86
N ASP A 419 18.03 -15.17 17.63
CA ASP A 419 18.21 -16.16 18.71
C ASP A 419 19.35 -15.70 19.62
N ALA A 420 20.48 -15.34 19.02
CA ALA A 420 21.64 -14.82 19.74
C ALA A 420 21.29 -13.54 20.52
N LEU A 421 20.54 -12.61 19.92
CA LEU A 421 20.08 -11.39 20.58
C LEU A 421 19.29 -11.69 21.86
N HIS A 422 18.19 -12.45 21.77
CA HIS A 422 17.32 -12.69 22.92
C HIS A 422 18.00 -13.52 24.01
N ILE A 423 18.89 -14.45 23.63
CA ILE A 423 19.70 -15.20 24.61
C ILE A 423 20.66 -14.24 25.32
N LEU A 424 21.38 -13.38 24.59
CA LEU A 424 22.32 -12.43 25.19
C LEU A 424 21.62 -11.41 26.08
N GLU A 425 20.44 -10.92 25.69
CA GLU A 425 19.58 -10.07 26.52
C GLU A 425 19.23 -10.76 27.83
N TYR A 426 18.74 -12.01 27.78
CA TYR A 426 18.39 -12.76 28.98
C TYR A 426 19.60 -12.98 29.91
N LEU A 427 20.75 -13.38 29.33
CA LEU A 427 21.97 -13.61 30.09
C LEU A 427 22.43 -12.31 30.75
N ALA A 428 22.48 -11.19 30.01
CA ALA A 428 22.91 -9.90 30.55
C ALA A 428 22.02 -9.42 31.70
N ILE A 429 20.71 -9.67 31.65
CA ILE A 429 19.77 -9.31 32.72
C ILE A 429 19.88 -10.24 33.92
N SER A 430 20.16 -11.54 33.69
CA SER A 430 20.01 -12.58 34.71
C SER A 430 21.26 -12.86 35.53
N MET A 431 22.43 -12.33 35.16
CA MET A 431 23.68 -12.64 35.85
C MET A 431 24.62 -11.43 36.01
N PRO A 432 25.58 -11.50 36.96
CA PRO A 432 26.60 -10.47 37.11
C PRO A 432 27.45 -10.29 35.84
N LYS A 433 27.92 -9.05 35.60
CA LYS A 433 28.69 -8.65 34.42
C LYS A 433 29.86 -9.60 34.10
N ASP A 434 30.64 -9.99 35.11
CA ASP A 434 31.82 -10.86 34.91
C ASP A 434 31.46 -12.26 34.41
N MET A 435 30.30 -12.79 34.84
CA MET A 435 29.78 -14.07 34.37
C MET A 435 29.20 -13.93 32.96
N PHE A 436 28.47 -12.85 32.71
CA PHE A 436 27.92 -12.55 31.39
C PHE A 436 29.01 -12.44 30.32
N VAL A 437 30.11 -11.73 30.58
CA VAL A 437 31.22 -11.56 29.63
C VAL A 437 31.85 -12.90 29.25
N LYS A 438 31.94 -13.85 30.18
CA LYS A 438 32.42 -15.21 29.89
C LYS A 438 31.47 -15.93 28.93
N HIS A 439 30.17 -15.94 29.22
CA HIS A 439 29.17 -16.58 28.35
C HIS A 439 29.09 -15.91 26.98
N TYR A 440 29.14 -14.57 26.91
CA TYR A 440 29.21 -13.82 25.65
C TYR A 440 30.42 -14.25 24.81
N SER A 441 31.60 -14.37 25.42
CA SER A 441 32.82 -14.79 24.73
C SER A 441 32.72 -16.21 24.20
N GLU A 442 32.10 -17.12 24.98
CA GLU A 442 31.84 -18.49 24.55
C GLU A 442 30.84 -18.56 23.38
N LEU A 443 29.71 -17.87 23.48
CA LEU A 443 28.71 -17.76 22.42
C LEU A 443 29.31 -17.15 21.14
N ARG A 444 30.12 -16.09 21.28
CA ARG A 444 30.82 -15.45 20.17
C ARG A 444 31.83 -16.40 19.52
N SER A 445 32.53 -17.22 20.30
CA SER A 445 33.47 -18.20 19.74
C SER A 445 32.77 -19.32 18.98
N ARG A 446 31.56 -19.72 19.41
CA ARG A 446 30.78 -20.79 18.75
C ARG A 446 30.02 -20.30 17.53
N SER A 447 29.47 -19.08 17.58
CA SER A 447 28.59 -18.51 16.55
C SER A 447 28.95 -17.04 16.26
N PRO A 448 30.17 -16.75 15.77
CA PRO A 448 30.68 -15.38 15.66
C PRO A 448 29.81 -14.48 14.79
N GLN A 449 29.37 -14.98 13.63
CA GLN A 449 28.55 -14.20 12.70
C GLN A 449 27.22 -13.77 13.32
N HIS A 450 26.49 -14.71 13.95
CA HIS A 450 25.20 -14.44 14.57
C HIS A 450 25.31 -13.48 15.76
N VAL A 451 26.35 -13.64 16.59
CA VAL A 451 26.56 -12.80 17.76
C VAL A 451 26.95 -11.38 17.35
N GLU A 452 27.84 -11.21 16.37
CA GLU A 452 28.24 -9.88 15.91
C GLU A 452 27.07 -9.12 15.28
N GLU A 453 26.26 -9.80 14.47
CA GLU A 453 25.04 -9.21 13.91
C GLU A 453 24.01 -8.90 15.01
N ALA A 454 23.87 -9.76 16.03
CA ALA A 454 22.99 -9.52 17.17
C ALA A 454 23.37 -8.23 17.92
N ILE A 455 24.67 -8.00 18.15
CA ILE A 455 25.15 -6.76 18.81
C ILE A 455 24.93 -5.54 17.91
N ALA A 456 25.15 -5.66 16.60
CA ALA A 456 24.83 -4.58 15.66
C ALA A 456 23.33 -4.24 15.68
N LEU A 457 22.46 -5.26 15.65
CA LEU A 457 21.01 -5.10 15.75
C LEU A 457 20.61 -4.48 17.11
N ALA A 458 21.22 -4.90 18.22
CA ALA A 458 20.96 -4.35 19.56
C ALA A 458 21.25 -2.84 19.62
N LYS A 459 22.37 -2.39 19.02
CA LYS A 459 22.73 -0.97 18.93
C LYS A 459 21.67 -0.16 18.16
N ILE A 460 21.15 -0.72 17.06
CA ILE A 460 20.08 -0.09 16.29
C ILE A 460 18.77 -0.07 17.09
N LEU A 461 18.36 -1.20 17.68
CA LEU A 461 17.13 -1.29 18.45
C LEU A 461 17.12 -0.33 19.65
N TYR A 462 18.25 -0.17 20.35
CA TYR A 462 18.38 0.80 21.42
C TYR A 462 18.07 2.23 20.95
N SER A 463 18.49 2.58 19.73
CA SER A 463 18.38 3.94 19.20
C SER A 463 16.99 4.24 18.64
N VAL A 464 16.28 3.25 18.10
CA VAL A 464 15.01 3.44 17.38
C VAL A 464 13.77 3.12 18.21
N LEU A 465 13.87 2.24 19.22
CA LEU A 465 12.70 1.83 19.99
C LEU A 465 12.27 2.88 21.03
N PRO A 466 10.98 2.98 21.38
CA PRO A 466 10.50 3.82 22.49
C PRO A 466 11.13 3.45 23.84
N GLU A 467 11.32 4.43 24.74
CA GLU A 467 11.90 4.21 26.08
C GLU A 467 11.11 3.23 26.95
N ASN A 468 9.80 3.14 26.72
CA ASN A 468 8.93 2.20 27.42
C ASN A 468 8.95 0.78 26.80
N ASP A 469 9.60 0.56 25.66
CA ASP A 469 9.70 -0.77 25.04
C ASP A 469 10.59 -1.69 25.90
N SER A 470 10.08 -2.88 26.24
CA SER A 470 10.76 -3.83 27.11
C SER A 470 12.06 -4.35 26.48
N GLU A 471 12.09 -4.52 25.15
CA GLU A 471 13.32 -4.92 24.46
C GLU A 471 14.34 -3.78 24.46
N ARG A 472 13.93 -2.50 24.41
CA ARG A 472 14.86 -1.36 24.56
C ARG A 472 15.62 -1.42 25.88
N LYS A 473 14.93 -1.72 26.98
CA LYS A 473 15.55 -1.89 28.31
C LYS A 473 16.49 -3.10 28.36
N ALA A 474 16.13 -4.17 27.67
CA ALA A 474 16.95 -5.38 27.58
C ALA A 474 18.25 -5.12 26.80
N VAL A 475 18.17 -4.48 25.62
CA VAL A 475 19.36 -4.13 24.84
C VAL A 475 20.23 -3.09 25.54
N ASP A 476 19.65 -2.15 26.30
CA ASP A 476 20.43 -1.21 27.12
C ASP A 476 21.27 -1.95 28.17
N THR A 477 20.66 -2.90 28.88
CA THR A 477 21.35 -3.75 29.86
C THR A 477 22.46 -4.58 29.21
N LEU A 478 22.19 -5.15 28.02
CA LEU A 478 23.16 -5.90 27.23
C LEU A 478 24.37 -5.04 26.83
N LEU A 479 24.14 -3.88 26.23
CA LEU A 479 25.21 -2.99 25.74
C LEU A 479 26.06 -2.45 26.90
N ASN A 480 25.43 -2.04 28.01
CA ASN A 480 26.13 -1.59 29.21
C ASN A 480 26.99 -2.71 29.84
N SER A 481 26.51 -3.96 29.79
CA SER A 481 27.26 -5.13 30.25
C SER A 481 28.48 -5.44 29.37
N LEU A 482 28.46 -5.05 28.10
CA LEU A 482 29.60 -5.13 27.18
C LEU A 482 30.54 -3.92 27.24
N GLY A 483 30.18 -2.87 27.98
CA GLY A 483 30.94 -1.61 27.99
C GLY A 483 30.79 -0.79 26.71
N GLU A 484 29.79 -1.10 25.89
CA GLU A 484 29.43 -0.35 24.70
C GLU A 484 28.60 0.86 25.15
N VAL A 485 29.07 2.09 24.86
CA VAL A 485 28.30 3.30 25.19
C VAL A 485 27.25 3.51 24.09
N PRO A 486 25.94 3.38 24.40
CA PRO A 486 24.92 3.52 23.38
C PRO A 486 24.80 5.00 22.96
N GLN A 487 25.02 5.32 21.68
CA GLN A 487 24.73 6.65 21.17
C GLN A 487 23.19 6.83 21.09
N ARG A 488 22.65 7.90 21.68
CA ARG A 488 21.23 8.26 21.50
C ARG A 488 21.00 8.62 20.03
N GLY A 489 20.29 7.75 19.31
CA GLY A 489 19.85 8.03 17.94
C GLY A 489 18.63 8.95 17.88
N LEU A 490 18.23 9.27 16.65
CA LEU A 490 17.05 10.08 16.32
C LEU A 490 15.82 9.60 17.08
N LEU A 491 15.22 10.48 17.89
CA LEU A 491 13.94 10.22 18.56
C LEU A 491 12.82 10.15 17.51
N ILE A 492 12.54 8.95 17.00
CA ILE A 492 11.45 8.68 16.04
C ILE A 492 10.06 8.91 16.69
N TYR A 493 9.98 8.90 18.02
CA TYR A 493 8.74 9.01 18.79
C TYR A 493 8.67 10.28 19.65
N SER A 494 8.80 11.45 19.05
CA SER A 494 8.36 12.71 19.69
C SER A 494 6.94 13.04 19.23
N LYS A 495 5.91 12.40 19.82
CA LYS A 495 4.57 13.00 19.80
C LYS A 495 4.62 14.28 20.62
N LYS A 496 4.72 15.44 19.96
CA LYS A 496 4.33 16.70 20.57
C LYS A 496 2.81 16.82 20.45
N GLY A 497 2.18 16.92 21.62
CA GLY A 497 0.88 17.54 21.94
C GLY A 497 -0.22 17.50 20.90
#